data_AF-A0A9E2B4E3-F1
#
_entry.id   AF-A0A9E2B4E3-F1
#
_cell.length_a   1.000
_cell.length_b   1.000
_cell.length_c   1.000
_cell.angle_alpha   90.00
_cell.angle_beta   90.00
_cell.angle_gamma   90.00
#
_symmetry.space_group_name_H-M   'P 1'
#
loop_
_entity.id
_entity.type
_entity.pdbx_description
1 polymer ?
#
loop_
_entity_poly.entity_id
_entity_poly.type
_entity_poly.pdbx_seq_one_letter_code
_entity_poly.pdbx_strand_id
1 'polypeptide(L)'
;MEPTVDRSRIPHFYKMSVDERVQAVHERGLLNDADYQTLLSGRHTLQLSAADKMIENVIGVMGLPIGLGLNFQINQKDYVIPMVVEEPSIVAAISSAAKMARASGGYVTRSTDPVLTGQIQVVEIPDMDTAINAVESARQKIIDLANSFHPRMVARGGGAVGLDVRTYPLPSFDGEMLVIHLHVDTRDAMGANLVNGMCEGVASLIESLTEGKVFLRILSNLTDRAIARAEVTLPVSALEGKGYSGEQVRDGIIIASDFAQVDPYRAATHNKGIMNGVDAIALATGNDWRAIEAGAHAWASSSGRYTALSRWFRDEEGNLRGELEMPLKVGTVGGPLESNPSVAVNMRLLGVESATELAEVMAAAGLAQNFSALRALATTGIQKGHMTLHARTVVKAAGTPPNLFEKVLERLLRSGDIKVWRARQILEELQDSEPGASSKILQKTDAELGTGYGKLILLGEHAVVYGRHAIACPLPLTMRALVEDTEKGVQLLIPRWGVEYELDKPREQRRSFEKAAGTILDELGLANRGMRIEVFPDVPRGMGLGGSAALAVAIIRALNIHFRLGLNDDEVNSLAFKSEEIAHGQPSGIDNTLATYGKPLV
;
A
#
# COMPACT_ATOMS: atom_id res chain seq x y z
N MET A 1 3.39 -30.54 28.50
CA MET A 1 3.27 -29.76 27.26
C MET A 1 4.62 -29.17 27.00
N GLU A 2 5.31 -29.57 25.93
CA GLU A 2 6.52 -28.87 25.50
C GLU A 2 6.15 -27.41 25.21
N PRO A 3 7.00 -26.43 25.61
CA PRO A 3 6.76 -25.05 25.27
C PRO A 3 6.69 -24.94 23.74
N THR A 4 5.56 -24.50 23.21
CA THR A 4 5.40 -24.20 21.78
C THR A 4 6.46 -23.17 21.41
N VAL A 5 7.52 -23.62 20.74
CA VAL A 5 8.56 -22.74 20.21
C VAL A 5 7.84 -21.75 19.29
N ASP A 6 7.93 -20.46 19.59
CA ASP A 6 7.34 -19.39 18.77
C ASP A 6 8.01 -19.38 17.40
N ARG A 7 7.39 -20.05 16.42
CA ARG A 7 7.96 -20.22 15.08
C ARG A 7 7.72 -19.01 14.18
N SER A 8 6.71 -18.18 14.47
CA SER A 8 6.33 -17.06 13.60
C SER A 8 7.07 -15.75 13.88
N ARG A 9 7.67 -15.60 15.07
CA ARG A 9 8.52 -14.44 15.39
C ARG A 9 9.97 -14.66 14.96
N ILE A 10 10.39 -13.89 13.96
CA ILE A 10 11.78 -13.83 13.52
C ILE A 10 12.31 -12.40 13.71
N PRO A 11 13.01 -12.12 14.83
CA PRO A 11 13.53 -10.79 15.11
C PRO A 11 14.47 -10.31 14.00
N HIS A 12 14.36 -9.03 13.65
CA HIS A 12 15.24 -8.37 12.67
C HIS A 12 15.28 -9.03 11.27
N PHE A 13 14.27 -9.82 10.89
CA PHE A 13 14.18 -10.49 9.59
C PHE A 13 14.39 -9.57 8.38
N TYR A 14 13.88 -8.34 8.45
CA TYR A 14 14.03 -7.34 7.40
C TYR A 14 15.47 -6.84 7.21
N LYS A 15 16.37 -7.05 8.19
CA LYS A 15 17.80 -6.71 8.11
C LYS A 15 18.66 -7.84 7.53
N MET A 16 18.14 -9.07 7.54
CA MET A 16 18.82 -10.26 7.01
C MET A 16 18.88 -10.22 5.48
N SER A 17 19.92 -10.81 4.90
CA SER A 17 20.01 -11.20 3.49
C SER A 17 18.98 -12.29 3.15
N VAL A 18 18.79 -12.59 1.86
CA VAL A 18 17.83 -13.62 1.44
C VAL A 18 18.23 -15.00 1.97
N ASP A 19 19.51 -15.35 1.90
CA ASP A 19 20.01 -16.66 2.36
C ASP A 19 19.85 -16.82 3.88
N GLU A 20 20.17 -15.79 4.65
CA GLU A 20 19.97 -15.77 6.11
C GLU A 20 18.48 -15.89 6.48
N ARG A 21 17.57 -15.29 5.69
CA ARG A 21 16.12 -15.44 5.90
C ARG A 21 15.67 -16.88 5.67
N VAL A 22 16.10 -17.48 4.57
CA VAL A 22 15.75 -18.87 4.22
C VAL A 22 16.29 -19.84 5.28
N GLN A 23 17.53 -19.62 5.75
CA GLN A 23 18.12 -20.37 6.86
C GLN A 23 17.32 -20.20 8.16
N ALA A 24 16.97 -18.96 8.54
CA ALA A 24 16.22 -18.70 9.77
C ALA A 24 14.84 -19.38 9.80
N VAL A 25 14.20 -19.53 8.63
CA VAL A 25 12.92 -20.25 8.50
C VAL A 25 13.14 -21.76 8.61
N HIS A 26 14.20 -22.31 8.00
CA HIS A 26 14.56 -23.73 8.11
C HIS A 26 14.94 -24.14 9.53
N GLU A 27 15.77 -23.36 10.24
CA GLU A 27 16.17 -23.63 11.63
C GLU A 27 14.99 -23.66 12.62
N ARG A 28 13.86 -23.04 12.25
CA ARG A 28 12.60 -23.05 13.03
C ARG A 28 11.69 -24.24 12.70
N GLY A 29 12.12 -25.12 11.79
CA GLY A 29 11.34 -26.28 11.35
C GLY A 29 10.11 -25.92 10.50
N LEU A 30 10.11 -24.74 9.86
CA LEU A 30 9.04 -24.33 8.93
C LEU A 30 9.29 -24.80 7.50
N LEU A 31 10.52 -25.22 7.19
CA LEU A 31 10.92 -25.82 5.92
C LEU A 31 11.62 -27.14 6.20
N ASN A 32 11.39 -28.14 5.35
CA ASN A 32 12.24 -29.34 5.33
C ASN A 32 13.54 -29.06 4.54
N ASP A 33 14.50 -29.98 4.63
CA ASP A 33 15.80 -29.84 3.97
C ASP A 33 15.69 -29.71 2.44
N ALA A 34 14.75 -30.41 1.82
CA ALA A 34 14.55 -30.36 0.37
C ALA A 34 14.05 -28.98 -0.09
N ASP A 35 13.10 -28.39 0.65
CA ASP A 35 12.54 -27.07 0.37
C ASP A 35 13.58 -25.97 0.63
N TYR A 36 14.34 -26.08 1.71
CA TYR A 36 15.47 -25.19 2.01
C TYR A 36 16.47 -25.13 0.84
N GLN A 37 16.90 -26.30 0.36
CA GLN A 37 17.82 -26.38 -0.79
C GLN A 37 17.19 -25.85 -2.09
N THR A 38 15.89 -26.04 -2.27
CA THR A 38 15.15 -25.59 -3.46
C THR A 38 14.97 -24.07 -3.49
N LEU A 39 14.80 -23.44 -2.32
CA LEU A 39 14.78 -21.98 -2.19
C LEU A 39 16.16 -21.37 -2.44
N LEU A 40 17.23 -21.89 -1.81
CA LEU A 40 18.59 -21.39 -2.01
C LEU A 40 19.09 -21.53 -3.46
N SER A 41 18.79 -22.66 -4.11
CA SER A 41 19.21 -22.91 -5.49
C SER A 41 18.35 -22.21 -6.55
N GLY A 42 17.24 -21.57 -6.16
CA GLY A 42 16.28 -20.99 -7.10
C GLY A 42 15.41 -22.00 -7.87
N ARG A 43 15.59 -23.31 -7.64
CA ARG A 43 14.88 -24.39 -8.34
C ARG A 43 13.36 -24.42 -8.09
N HIS A 44 12.87 -23.64 -7.13
CA HIS A 44 11.42 -23.46 -6.90
C HIS A 44 10.74 -22.70 -8.04
N THR A 45 11.48 -21.91 -8.83
CA THR A 45 10.91 -21.10 -9.92
C THR A 45 10.29 -21.98 -11.00
N LEU A 46 9.14 -21.54 -11.50
CA LEU A 46 8.39 -22.26 -12.54
C LEU A 46 9.23 -22.34 -13.83
N GLN A 47 9.41 -23.56 -14.32
CA GLN A 47 10.18 -23.82 -15.54
C GLN A 47 9.32 -23.60 -16.78
N LEU A 48 9.92 -23.16 -17.89
CA LEU A 48 9.21 -22.84 -19.13
C LEU A 48 8.39 -24.04 -19.66
N SER A 49 8.94 -25.24 -19.59
CA SER A 49 8.26 -26.48 -20.03
C SER A 49 7.04 -26.85 -19.17
N ALA A 50 7.02 -26.42 -17.91
CA ALA A 50 5.86 -26.60 -17.04
C ALA A 50 4.82 -25.50 -17.33
N ALA A 51 5.27 -24.25 -17.49
CA ALA A 51 4.42 -23.12 -17.85
C ALA A 51 3.67 -23.36 -19.17
N ASP A 52 4.33 -23.90 -20.20
CA ASP A 52 3.74 -24.24 -21.51
C ASP A 52 2.62 -25.29 -21.43
N LYS A 53 2.54 -26.05 -20.34
CA LYS A 53 1.45 -26.99 -20.06
C LYS A 53 0.35 -26.40 -19.19
N MET A 54 0.57 -25.21 -18.62
CA MET A 54 -0.39 -24.55 -17.74
C MET A 54 -1.36 -23.65 -18.51
N ILE A 55 -0.87 -22.94 -19.53
CA ILE A 55 -1.65 -22.01 -20.35
C ILE A 55 -1.19 -22.06 -21.81
N GLU A 56 -1.96 -21.45 -22.71
CA GLU A 56 -1.67 -21.39 -24.14
C GLU A 56 -0.67 -20.27 -24.50
N ASN A 57 0.04 -20.43 -25.63
CA ASN A 57 0.91 -19.42 -26.24
C ASN A 57 2.03 -18.88 -25.31
N VAL A 58 2.65 -19.77 -24.54
CA VAL A 58 3.71 -19.40 -23.59
C VAL A 58 5.01 -19.04 -24.30
N ILE A 59 5.55 -17.85 -23.99
CA ILE A 59 6.84 -17.36 -24.49
C ILE A 59 7.86 -17.11 -23.38
N GLY A 60 7.47 -17.29 -22.12
CA GLY A 60 8.31 -16.96 -20.97
C GLY A 60 7.59 -17.12 -19.63
N VAL A 61 8.33 -16.94 -18.54
CA VAL A 61 7.81 -16.94 -17.17
C VAL A 61 8.15 -15.60 -16.52
N MET A 62 7.14 -14.94 -15.95
CA MET A 62 7.30 -13.69 -15.20
C MET A 62 7.34 -13.99 -13.70
N GLY A 63 8.44 -13.63 -13.03
CA GLY A 63 8.60 -13.81 -11.59
C GLY A 63 8.12 -12.59 -10.79
N LEU A 64 7.48 -12.85 -9.65
CA LEU A 64 7.13 -11.84 -8.63
C LEU A 64 7.86 -12.14 -7.31
N PRO A 65 8.17 -11.12 -6.48
CA PRO A 65 8.85 -11.34 -5.20
C PRO A 65 8.00 -12.17 -4.23
N ILE A 66 8.64 -13.13 -3.55
CA ILE A 66 8.05 -13.86 -2.41
C ILE A 66 8.55 -13.22 -1.10
N GLY A 67 7.63 -12.76 -0.27
CA GLY A 67 7.88 -12.26 1.09
C GLY A 67 7.13 -13.09 2.14
N LEU A 68 7.43 -12.86 3.41
CA LEU A 68 6.78 -13.54 4.53
C LEU A 68 6.11 -12.53 5.47
N GLY A 69 4.80 -12.66 5.65
CA GLY A 69 4.03 -12.05 6.72
C GLY A 69 4.32 -12.74 8.05
N LEU A 70 5.00 -12.04 8.96
CA LEU A 70 5.47 -12.58 10.23
C LEU A 70 4.55 -12.22 11.39
N ASN A 71 4.73 -12.93 12.52
CA ASN A 71 4.10 -12.66 13.82
C ASN A 71 2.59 -12.96 13.90
N PHE A 72 1.99 -13.60 12.90
CA PHE A 72 0.58 -13.96 12.96
C PHE A 72 0.33 -14.99 14.05
N GLN A 73 -0.70 -14.72 14.84
CA GLN A 73 -1.37 -15.66 15.71
C GLN A 73 -2.84 -15.64 15.33
N ILE A 74 -3.38 -16.78 14.91
CA ILE A 74 -4.77 -16.90 14.45
C ILE A 74 -5.35 -18.11 15.15
N ASN A 75 -6.44 -17.93 15.91
CA ASN A 75 -7.03 -19.00 16.73
C ASN A 75 -5.99 -19.71 17.62
N GLN A 76 -5.08 -18.95 18.23
CA GLN A 76 -3.95 -19.44 19.05
C GLN A 76 -2.90 -20.30 18.31
N LYS A 77 -2.99 -20.44 16.99
CA LYS A 77 -1.97 -21.07 16.14
C LYS A 77 -1.09 -20.01 15.48
N ASP A 78 0.22 -20.25 15.47
CA ASP A 78 1.21 -19.33 14.91
C ASP A 78 1.41 -19.60 13.42
N TYR A 79 1.42 -18.53 12.63
CA TYR A 79 1.60 -18.61 11.17
C TYR A 79 2.74 -17.74 10.67
N VAL A 80 3.50 -18.27 9.71
CA VAL A 80 4.32 -17.50 8.79
C VAL A 80 3.63 -17.55 7.44
N ILE A 81 3.18 -16.40 6.97
CA ILE A 81 2.29 -16.34 5.80
C ILE A 81 3.12 -15.98 4.56
N PRO A 82 3.26 -16.87 3.56
CA PRO A 82 3.91 -16.52 2.30
C PRO A 82 3.03 -15.54 1.50
N MET A 83 3.67 -14.52 0.93
CA MET A 83 3.00 -13.44 0.19
C MET A 83 3.75 -13.15 -1.11
N VAL A 84 3.06 -13.14 -2.24
CA VAL A 84 3.63 -12.80 -3.55
C VAL A 84 3.04 -11.49 -4.02
N VAL A 85 3.85 -10.42 -4.01
CA VAL A 85 3.39 -9.08 -4.39
C VAL A 85 4.56 -8.18 -4.78
N GLU A 86 4.33 -7.28 -5.74
CA GLU A 86 5.30 -6.31 -6.23
C GLU A 86 5.25 -4.98 -5.47
N GLU A 87 4.09 -4.65 -4.90
CA GLU A 87 3.88 -3.38 -4.20
C GLU A 87 4.69 -3.35 -2.89
N PRO A 88 5.57 -2.35 -2.70
CA PRO A 88 6.36 -2.26 -1.50
C PRO A 88 5.49 -2.03 -0.25
N SER A 89 6.07 -2.27 0.92
CA SER A 89 5.48 -2.02 2.25
C SER A 89 4.35 -2.95 2.67
N ILE A 90 3.62 -3.62 1.78
CA ILE A 90 2.53 -4.56 2.13
C ILE A 90 2.98 -5.58 3.18
N VAL A 91 4.02 -6.36 2.86
CA VAL A 91 4.53 -7.44 3.73
C VAL A 91 5.00 -6.89 5.09
N ALA A 92 5.63 -5.72 5.08
CA ALA A 92 6.13 -5.07 6.30
C ALA A 92 4.99 -4.52 7.17
N ALA A 93 3.98 -3.92 6.54
CA ALA A 93 2.80 -3.35 7.18
C ALA A 93 2.01 -4.45 7.88
N ILE A 94 1.66 -5.51 7.15
CA ILE A 94 1.00 -6.70 7.69
C ILE A 94 1.79 -7.30 8.87
N SER A 95 3.10 -7.50 8.71
CA SER A 95 3.92 -8.10 9.77
C SER A 95 3.94 -7.24 11.04
N SER A 96 3.92 -5.92 10.88
CA SER A 96 3.83 -4.97 12.00
C SER A 96 2.46 -4.98 12.67
N ALA A 97 1.38 -5.09 11.89
CA ALA A 97 0.02 -5.21 12.41
C ALA A 97 -0.17 -6.51 13.18
N ALA A 98 0.26 -7.63 12.61
CA ALA A 98 0.20 -8.94 13.25
C ALA A 98 0.99 -8.97 14.58
N LYS A 99 2.17 -8.33 14.60
CA LYS A 99 2.95 -8.18 15.84
C LYS A 99 2.19 -7.43 16.94
N MET A 100 1.44 -6.39 16.56
CA MET A 100 0.63 -5.61 17.49
C MET A 100 -0.57 -6.42 17.98
N ALA A 101 -1.30 -7.08 17.06
CA ALA A 101 -2.42 -7.95 17.39
C ALA A 101 -2.03 -9.10 18.32
N ARG A 102 -0.86 -9.70 18.10
CA ARG A 102 -0.33 -10.79 18.95
C ARG A 102 -0.17 -10.38 20.40
N ALA A 103 0.17 -9.12 20.69
CA ALA A 103 0.26 -8.63 22.08
C ALA A 103 -1.09 -8.65 22.82
N SER A 104 -2.19 -8.84 22.09
CA SER A 104 -3.56 -8.85 22.57
C SER A 104 -4.29 -10.15 22.26
N GLY A 105 -3.55 -11.24 22.00
CA GLY A 105 -4.10 -12.58 21.75
C GLY A 105 -4.28 -12.96 20.28
N GLY A 106 -3.90 -12.07 19.35
CA GLY A 106 -3.93 -12.34 17.91
C GLY A 106 -5.28 -12.10 17.26
N TYR A 107 -5.53 -12.81 16.17
CA TYR A 107 -6.79 -12.79 15.43
C TYR A 107 -7.66 -13.99 15.82
N VAL A 108 -8.97 -13.77 15.84
CA VAL A 108 -9.97 -14.83 15.96
C VAL A 108 -10.67 -14.95 14.61
N THR A 109 -10.74 -16.17 14.09
CA THR A 109 -11.31 -16.43 12.76
C THR A 109 -12.32 -17.56 12.80
N ARG A 110 -13.27 -17.50 11.87
CA ARG A 110 -14.29 -18.54 11.66
C ARG A 110 -14.63 -18.59 10.17
N SER A 111 -15.04 -19.74 9.69
CA SER A 111 -15.51 -19.93 8.32
C SER A 111 -16.80 -20.75 8.30
N THR A 112 -17.63 -20.52 7.28
CA THR A 112 -18.75 -21.41 6.95
C THR A 112 -18.26 -22.60 6.13
N ASP A 113 -19.14 -23.58 5.90
CA ASP A 113 -18.84 -24.68 5.01
C ASP A 113 -18.47 -24.19 3.60
N PRO A 114 -17.53 -24.85 2.89
CA PRO A 114 -17.00 -24.40 1.59
C PRO A 114 -17.95 -24.74 0.43
N VAL A 115 -19.18 -24.20 0.52
CA VAL A 115 -20.27 -24.42 -0.42
C VAL A 115 -20.21 -23.40 -1.55
N LEU A 116 -20.15 -23.90 -2.78
CA LEU A 116 -20.28 -23.11 -4.00
C LEU A 116 -21.68 -23.21 -4.59
N THR A 117 -22.04 -22.22 -5.39
CA THR A 117 -23.29 -22.20 -6.16
C THR A 117 -22.97 -22.42 -7.63
N GLY A 118 -23.52 -23.49 -8.22
CA GLY A 118 -23.64 -23.68 -9.66
C GLY A 118 -24.97 -23.14 -10.16
N GLN A 119 -24.99 -22.50 -11.32
CA GLN A 119 -26.21 -21.96 -11.91
C GLN A 119 -26.55 -22.69 -13.20
N ILE A 120 -27.81 -23.10 -13.30
CA ILE A 120 -28.39 -23.73 -14.48
C ILE A 120 -29.53 -22.83 -14.95
N GLN A 121 -29.34 -22.18 -16.09
CA GLN A 121 -30.30 -21.26 -16.67
C GLN A 121 -31.21 -22.02 -17.64
N VAL A 122 -32.53 -21.88 -17.44
CA VAL A 122 -33.57 -22.45 -18.29
C VAL A 122 -34.43 -21.31 -18.85
N VAL A 123 -34.67 -21.33 -20.15
CA VAL A 123 -35.51 -20.37 -20.89
C VAL A 123 -36.52 -21.12 -21.74
N GLU A 124 -37.38 -20.39 -22.46
CA GLU A 124 -38.40 -20.97 -23.36
C GLU A 124 -39.34 -21.95 -22.60
N ILE A 125 -39.68 -21.62 -21.35
CA ILE A 125 -40.51 -22.46 -20.47
C ILE A 125 -42.00 -22.22 -20.78
N PRO A 126 -42.79 -23.25 -21.12
CA PRO A 126 -44.22 -23.08 -21.43
C PRO A 126 -45.06 -22.61 -20.23
N ASP A 127 -44.82 -23.18 -19.05
CA ASP A 127 -45.53 -22.88 -17.81
C ASP A 127 -44.54 -22.84 -16.63
N MET A 128 -44.30 -21.63 -16.11
CA MET A 128 -43.28 -21.39 -15.09
C MET A 128 -43.59 -22.07 -13.75
N ASP A 129 -44.85 -22.00 -13.30
CA ASP A 129 -45.25 -22.57 -12.02
C ASP A 129 -45.16 -24.11 -12.04
N THR A 130 -45.55 -24.71 -13.15
CA THR A 130 -45.42 -26.17 -13.36
C THR A 130 -43.95 -26.58 -13.38
N ALA A 131 -43.09 -25.84 -14.06
CA ALA A 131 -41.65 -26.10 -14.11
C ALA A 131 -40.98 -25.99 -12.72
N ILE A 132 -41.30 -24.94 -11.94
CA ILE A 132 -40.81 -24.78 -10.57
C ILE A 132 -41.24 -25.97 -9.70
N ASN A 133 -42.53 -26.32 -9.73
CA ASN A 133 -43.06 -27.43 -8.94
C ASN A 133 -42.45 -28.78 -9.34
N ALA A 134 -42.16 -28.99 -10.63
CA ALA A 134 -41.50 -30.20 -11.12
C ALA A 134 -40.05 -30.30 -10.63
N VAL A 135 -39.29 -29.20 -10.69
CA VAL A 135 -37.91 -29.14 -10.17
C VAL A 135 -37.88 -29.37 -8.66
N GLU A 136 -38.76 -28.72 -7.91
CA GLU A 136 -38.85 -28.87 -6.45
C GLU A 136 -39.26 -30.30 -6.05
N SER A 137 -40.23 -30.90 -6.75
CA SER A 137 -40.65 -32.28 -6.51
C SER A 137 -39.54 -33.29 -6.83
N ALA A 138 -38.68 -32.97 -7.81
CA ALA A 138 -37.53 -33.79 -8.21
C ALA A 138 -36.23 -33.42 -7.48
N ARG A 139 -36.28 -32.58 -6.44
CA ARG A 139 -35.11 -32.02 -5.76
C ARG A 139 -34.05 -33.05 -5.39
N GLN A 140 -34.46 -34.12 -4.69
CA GLN A 140 -33.53 -35.17 -4.27
C GLN A 140 -32.95 -35.92 -5.47
N LYS A 141 -33.76 -36.21 -6.49
CA LYS A 141 -33.34 -36.88 -7.73
C LYS A 141 -32.27 -36.06 -8.48
N ILE A 142 -32.41 -34.73 -8.51
CA ILE A 142 -31.42 -33.82 -9.12
C ILE A 142 -30.12 -33.87 -8.33
N ILE A 143 -30.18 -33.79 -7.00
CA ILE A 143 -29.01 -33.86 -6.12
C ILE A 143 -28.27 -35.20 -6.27
N ASP A 144 -29.01 -36.32 -6.27
CA ASP A 144 -28.45 -37.66 -6.42
C ASP A 144 -27.76 -37.82 -7.79
N LEU A 145 -28.40 -37.32 -8.85
CA LEU A 145 -27.83 -37.32 -10.19
C LEU A 145 -26.55 -36.48 -10.25
N ALA A 146 -26.55 -35.26 -9.72
CA ALA A 146 -25.36 -34.41 -9.64
C ALA A 146 -24.20 -35.12 -8.92
N ASN A 147 -24.51 -35.75 -7.78
CA ASN A 147 -23.53 -36.48 -6.98
C ASN A 147 -22.97 -37.73 -7.68
N SER A 148 -23.73 -38.36 -8.58
CA SER A 148 -23.28 -39.52 -9.35
C SER A 148 -22.12 -39.22 -10.30
N PHE A 149 -21.95 -37.97 -10.75
CA PHE A 149 -20.84 -37.57 -11.63
C PHE A 149 -19.51 -37.41 -10.87
N HIS A 150 -19.56 -37.22 -9.55
CA HIS A 150 -18.35 -37.03 -8.72
C HIS A 150 -18.37 -37.90 -7.45
N PRO A 151 -18.38 -39.25 -7.58
CA PRO A 151 -18.52 -40.16 -6.44
C PRO A 151 -17.36 -40.07 -5.45
N ARG A 152 -16.16 -39.69 -5.91
CA ARG A 152 -15.00 -39.46 -5.02
C ARG A 152 -15.16 -38.24 -4.12
N MET A 153 -15.87 -37.20 -4.58
CA MET A 153 -16.15 -36.02 -3.76
C MET A 153 -17.16 -36.38 -2.67
N VAL A 154 -18.22 -37.12 -3.04
CA VAL A 154 -19.23 -37.64 -2.10
C VAL A 154 -18.59 -38.55 -1.07
N ALA A 155 -17.68 -39.45 -1.48
CA ALA A 155 -16.94 -40.32 -0.57
C ALA A 155 -16.06 -39.57 0.46
N ARG A 156 -15.69 -38.32 0.16
CA ARG A 156 -14.95 -37.42 1.08
C ARG A 156 -15.90 -36.52 1.90
N GLY A 157 -17.20 -36.77 1.83
CA GLY A 157 -18.23 -36.01 2.55
C GLY A 157 -18.66 -34.72 1.85
N GLY A 158 -18.14 -34.38 0.67
CA GLY A 158 -18.61 -33.25 -0.14
C GLY A 158 -19.78 -33.62 -1.04
N GLY A 159 -19.97 -32.85 -2.12
CA GLY A 159 -20.98 -33.09 -3.15
C GLY A 159 -22.09 -32.03 -3.16
N ALA A 160 -23.08 -32.21 -4.02
CA ALA A 160 -24.31 -31.43 -4.01
C ALA A 160 -25.06 -31.66 -2.69
N VAL A 161 -25.30 -30.58 -1.95
CA VAL A 161 -25.94 -30.57 -0.62
C VAL A 161 -27.33 -29.95 -0.64
N GLY A 162 -27.69 -29.25 -1.71
CA GLY A 162 -28.99 -28.60 -1.83
C GLY A 162 -29.17 -27.92 -3.18
N LEU A 163 -30.36 -27.34 -3.37
CA LEU A 163 -30.66 -26.49 -4.50
C LEU A 163 -31.67 -25.39 -4.14
N ASP A 164 -31.61 -24.26 -4.84
CA ASP A 164 -32.63 -23.22 -4.79
C ASP A 164 -33.11 -22.93 -6.22
N VAL A 165 -34.31 -22.42 -6.36
CA VAL A 165 -34.89 -22.03 -7.66
C VAL A 165 -35.28 -20.56 -7.62
N ARG A 166 -34.99 -19.82 -8.69
CA ARG A 166 -35.28 -18.39 -8.81
C ARG A 166 -35.80 -18.06 -10.20
N THR A 167 -36.69 -17.08 -10.29
CA THR A 167 -37.15 -16.53 -11.56
C THR A 167 -36.65 -15.10 -11.75
N TYR A 168 -36.38 -14.75 -13.00
CA TYR A 168 -35.93 -13.41 -13.38
C TYR A 168 -36.56 -13.01 -14.72
N PRO A 169 -37.00 -11.76 -14.89
CA PRO A 169 -37.42 -11.27 -16.20
C PRO A 169 -36.23 -11.23 -17.16
N LEU A 170 -36.46 -11.51 -18.44
CA LEU A 170 -35.47 -11.31 -19.50
C LEU A 170 -35.54 -9.83 -19.95
N PRO A 171 -34.53 -8.98 -19.69
CA PRO A 171 -34.66 -7.55 -20.00
C PRO A 171 -34.72 -7.22 -21.50
N SER A 172 -34.27 -8.15 -22.34
CA SER A 172 -34.18 -7.99 -23.79
C SER A 172 -35.20 -8.82 -24.57
N PHE A 173 -36.01 -9.63 -23.88
CA PHE A 173 -36.96 -10.55 -24.50
C PHE A 173 -38.25 -10.57 -23.69
N ASP A 174 -39.38 -10.85 -24.34
CA ASP A 174 -40.63 -11.08 -23.61
C ASP A 174 -40.56 -12.44 -22.91
N GLY A 175 -40.70 -12.44 -21.58
CA GLY A 175 -40.75 -13.64 -20.76
C GLY A 175 -39.78 -13.62 -19.57
N GLU A 176 -39.72 -14.75 -18.87
CA GLU A 176 -38.90 -14.96 -17.69
C GLU A 176 -37.95 -16.15 -17.91
N MET A 177 -36.84 -16.14 -17.18
CA MET A 177 -35.93 -17.28 -17.07
C MET A 177 -36.03 -17.89 -15.68
N LEU A 178 -35.89 -19.22 -15.65
CA LEU A 178 -35.72 -19.98 -14.43
C LEU A 178 -34.24 -20.23 -14.22
N VAL A 179 -33.74 -19.93 -13.02
CA VAL A 179 -32.36 -20.16 -12.63
C VAL A 179 -32.34 -21.10 -11.44
N ILE A 180 -31.76 -22.27 -11.65
CA ILE A 180 -31.59 -23.29 -10.61
C ILE A 180 -30.18 -23.15 -10.05
N HIS A 181 -30.09 -22.89 -8.75
CA HIS A 181 -28.85 -22.87 -8.00
C HIS A 181 -28.61 -24.25 -7.43
N LEU A 182 -27.54 -24.93 -7.84
CA LEU A 182 -27.07 -26.16 -7.22
C LEU A 182 -25.98 -25.80 -6.19
N HIS A 183 -26.20 -26.16 -4.92
CA HIS A 183 -25.25 -25.91 -3.85
C HIS A 183 -24.34 -27.11 -3.65
N VAL A 184 -23.03 -26.91 -3.78
CA VAL A 184 -22.04 -27.99 -3.81
C VAL A 184 -20.96 -27.71 -2.77
N ASP A 185 -20.84 -28.60 -1.78
CA ASP A 185 -19.70 -28.65 -0.88
C ASP A 185 -18.50 -29.24 -1.63
N THR A 186 -17.49 -28.40 -1.82
CA THR A 186 -16.30 -28.74 -2.62
C THR A 186 -15.10 -29.14 -1.76
N ARG A 187 -15.28 -29.17 -0.42
CA ARG A 187 -14.22 -29.45 0.55
C ARG A 187 -13.00 -28.57 0.25
N ASP A 188 -11.84 -29.20 0.12
CA ASP A 188 -10.54 -28.54 -0.08
C ASP A 188 -10.25 -28.12 -1.53
N ALA A 189 -11.10 -28.49 -2.49
CA ALA A 189 -10.92 -28.07 -3.88
C ALA A 189 -11.49 -26.66 -4.08
N MET A 190 -10.89 -25.86 -4.97
CA MET A 190 -11.49 -24.57 -5.35
C MET A 190 -12.90 -24.76 -5.94
N GLY A 191 -13.11 -25.82 -6.74
CA GLY A 191 -14.43 -26.34 -7.05
C GLY A 191 -15.05 -25.96 -8.40
N ALA A 192 -14.45 -25.07 -9.19
CA ALA A 192 -15.02 -24.61 -10.46
C ALA A 192 -15.38 -25.75 -11.43
N ASN A 193 -14.40 -26.58 -11.81
CA ASN A 193 -14.62 -27.69 -12.74
C ASN A 193 -15.59 -28.74 -12.18
N LEU A 194 -15.59 -28.94 -10.86
CA LEU A 194 -16.50 -29.87 -10.18
C LEU A 194 -17.96 -29.40 -10.32
N VAL A 195 -18.21 -28.13 -9.97
CA VAL A 195 -19.55 -27.53 -10.02
C VAL A 195 -20.06 -27.47 -11.45
N ASN A 196 -19.23 -27.06 -12.41
CA ASN A 196 -19.60 -27.04 -13.82
C ASN A 196 -19.98 -28.43 -14.32
N GLY A 197 -19.17 -29.45 -14.02
CA GLY A 197 -19.46 -30.84 -14.38
C GLY A 197 -20.79 -31.35 -13.79
N MET A 198 -21.11 -30.99 -12.54
CA MET A 198 -22.42 -31.31 -11.95
C MET A 198 -23.57 -30.59 -12.68
N CYS A 199 -23.43 -29.29 -12.96
CA CYS A 199 -24.45 -28.52 -13.68
C CYS A 199 -24.69 -29.03 -15.10
N GLU A 200 -23.62 -29.41 -15.81
CA GLU A 200 -23.70 -30.05 -17.13
C GLU A 200 -24.41 -31.40 -17.04
N GLY A 201 -24.04 -32.22 -16.05
CA GLY A 201 -24.58 -33.56 -15.87
C GLY A 201 -26.08 -33.61 -15.57
N VAL A 202 -26.63 -32.62 -14.85
CA VAL A 202 -28.07 -32.57 -14.53
C VAL A 202 -28.92 -31.86 -15.59
N ALA A 203 -28.30 -31.24 -16.60
CA ALA A 203 -28.99 -30.37 -17.56
C ALA A 203 -30.15 -31.08 -18.29
N SER A 204 -29.92 -32.29 -18.81
CA SER A 204 -30.96 -33.03 -19.54
C SER A 204 -32.14 -33.45 -18.66
N LEU A 205 -31.91 -33.72 -17.37
CA LEU A 205 -33.00 -33.99 -16.43
C LEU A 205 -33.83 -32.73 -16.21
N ILE A 206 -33.17 -31.58 -16.07
CA ILE A 206 -33.84 -30.29 -15.88
C ILE A 206 -34.68 -29.94 -17.11
N GLU A 207 -34.15 -30.05 -18.33
CA GLU A 207 -34.93 -29.82 -19.57
C GLU A 207 -36.17 -30.72 -19.63
N SER A 208 -36.04 -31.99 -19.24
CA SER A 208 -37.19 -32.91 -19.20
C SER A 208 -38.22 -32.55 -18.13
N LEU A 209 -37.83 -31.92 -17.03
CA LEU A 209 -38.74 -31.55 -15.95
C LEU A 209 -39.45 -30.23 -16.23
N THR A 210 -38.77 -29.29 -16.89
CA THR A 210 -39.28 -27.93 -17.13
C THR A 210 -39.93 -27.77 -18.50
N GLU A 211 -39.71 -28.72 -19.43
CA GLU A 211 -40.03 -28.60 -20.86
C GLU A 211 -39.40 -27.36 -21.53
N GLY A 212 -38.41 -26.76 -20.87
CA GLY A 212 -37.66 -25.60 -21.35
C GLY A 212 -36.29 -25.99 -21.87
N LYS A 213 -35.52 -24.98 -22.25
CA LYS A 213 -34.18 -25.13 -22.85
C LYS A 213 -33.10 -24.64 -21.90
N VAL A 214 -32.12 -25.50 -21.60
CA VAL A 214 -30.98 -25.13 -20.76
C VAL A 214 -29.90 -24.43 -21.58
N PHE A 215 -29.42 -23.28 -21.10
CA PHE A 215 -28.35 -22.50 -21.72
C PHE A 215 -27.05 -22.53 -20.90
N LEU A 216 -26.97 -21.72 -19.85
CA LEU A 216 -25.77 -21.63 -19.01
C LEU A 216 -25.78 -22.71 -17.94
N ARG A 217 -24.60 -23.32 -17.71
CA ARG A 217 -24.31 -24.36 -16.70
C ARG A 217 -22.94 -24.03 -16.10
N ILE A 218 -22.92 -23.08 -15.18
CA ILE A 218 -21.67 -22.43 -14.78
C ILE A 218 -21.70 -22.07 -13.30
N LEU A 219 -20.57 -22.16 -12.61
CA LEU A 219 -20.45 -21.65 -11.26
C LEU A 219 -20.74 -20.15 -11.17
N SER A 220 -21.19 -19.71 -9.99
CA SER A 220 -21.20 -18.32 -9.57
C SER A 220 -19.93 -18.00 -8.77
N ASN A 221 -19.25 -16.92 -9.13
CA ASN A 221 -18.13 -16.38 -8.34
C ASN A 221 -18.60 -15.50 -7.17
N LEU A 222 -19.89 -15.17 -7.08
CA LEU A 222 -20.45 -14.68 -5.82
C LEU A 222 -20.62 -15.88 -4.88
N THR A 223 -19.56 -16.19 -4.12
CA THR A 223 -19.48 -17.35 -3.23
C THR A 223 -20.03 -17.03 -1.84
N ASP A 224 -21.21 -16.44 -1.78
CA ASP A 224 -21.87 -15.92 -0.56
C ASP A 224 -22.24 -16.98 0.50
N ARG A 225 -22.04 -18.26 0.19
CA ARG A 225 -22.18 -19.40 1.13
C ARG A 225 -20.84 -19.87 1.72
N ALA A 226 -19.71 -19.42 1.17
CA ALA A 226 -18.37 -19.70 1.64
C ALA A 226 -17.75 -18.42 2.22
N ILE A 227 -18.15 -18.08 3.44
CA ILE A 227 -17.80 -16.84 4.14
C ILE A 227 -16.65 -17.10 5.11
N ALA A 228 -15.61 -16.27 5.04
CA ALA A 228 -14.57 -16.20 6.06
C ALA A 228 -14.74 -14.93 6.91
N ARG A 229 -14.57 -15.07 8.22
CA ARG A 229 -14.65 -14.00 9.21
C ARG A 229 -13.35 -13.89 9.98
N ALA A 230 -12.90 -12.67 10.22
CA ALA A 230 -11.75 -12.37 11.04
C ALA A 230 -12.04 -11.20 11.99
N GLU A 231 -11.53 -11.30 13.20
CA GLU A 231 -11.75 -10.32 14.26
C GLU A 231 -10.44 -10.05 15.01
N VAL A 232 -10.25 -8.82 15.47
CA VAL A 232 -9.10 -8.42 16.31
C VAL A 232 -9.49 -7.33 17.30
N THR A 233 -9.00 -7.44 18.54
CA THR A 233 -9.08 -6.38 19.54
C THR A 233 -7.69 -5.83 19.83
N LEU A 234 -7.55 -4.51 19.79
CA LEU A 234 -6.29 -3.81 20.06
C LEU A 234 -6.50 -2.78 21.18
N PRO A 235 -5.82 -2.92 22.34
CA PRO A 235 -5.90 -1.95 23.41
C PRO A 235 -5.25 -0.63 22.99
N VAL A 236 -5.78 0.48 23.50
CA VAL A 236 -5.29 1.83 23.16
C VAL A 236 -3.80 2.00 23.49
N SER A 237 -3.31 1.35 24.54
CA SER A 237 -1.89 1.34 24.91
C SER A 237 -0.97 0.76 23.84
N ALA A 238 -1.46 -0.14 22.99
CA ALA A 238 -0.70 -0.69 21.87
C ALA A 238 -0.70 0.23 20.64
N LEU A 239 -1.66 1.15 20.55
CA LEU A 239 -1.82 2.06 19.40
C LEU A 239 -0.97 3.32 19.51
N GLU A 240 -0.66 3.74 20.74
CA GLU A 240 0.11 4.94 21.06
C GLU A 240 1.45 4.98 20.31
N GLY A 241 1.80 6.17 19.80
CA GLY A 241 3.09 6.40 19.18
C GLY A 241 3.10 7.55 18.17
N LYS A 242 4.30 7.93 17.73
CA LYS A 242 4.52 9.01 16.76
C LYS A 242 3.86 10.35 17.14
N GLY A 243 3.70 10.61 18.44
CA GLY A 243 3.09 11.84 18.97
C GLY A 243 1.56 11.82 19.06
N TYR A 244 0.91 10.67 18.86
CA TYR A 244 -0.54 10.49 19.01
C TYR A 244 -0.84 9.57 20.19
N SER A 245 -1.87 9.91 20.98
CA SER A 245 -2.40 9.01 22.02
C SER A 245 -3.08 7.78 21.39
N GLY A 246 -3.19 6.70 22.15
CA GLY A 246 -3.88 5.49 21.69
C GLY A 246 -5.33 5.74 21.28
N GLU A 247 -6.04 6.58 22.02
CA GLU A 247 -7.43 6.98 21.75
C GLU A 247 -7.53 7.80 20.47
N GLN A 248 -6.62 8.74 20.23
CA GLN A 248 -6.61 9.52 18.99
C GLN A 248 -6.42 8.62 17.77
N VAL A 249 -5.53 7.63 17.87
CA VAL A 249 -5.31 6.65 16.79
C VAL A 249 -6.55 5.77 16.60
N ARG A 250 -7.14 5.25 17.69
CA ARG A 250 -8.39 4.46 17.65
C ARG A 250 -9.50 5.24 16.95
N ASP A 251 -9.79 6.44 17.43
CA ASP A 251 -10.92 7.25 16.96
C ASP A 251 -10.70 7.69 15.52
N GLY A 252 -9.46 8.01 15.14
CA GLY A 252 -9.10 8.28 13.74
C GLY A 252 -9.31 7.09 12.80
N ILE A 253 -9.01 5.86 13.26
CA ILE A 253 -9.29 4.63 12.50
C ILE A 253 -10.79 4.40 12.34
N ILE A 254 -11.57 4.59 13.40
CA ILE A 254 -13.04 4.45 13.38
C ILE A 254 -13.65 5.45 12.39
N ILE A 255 -13.27 6.73 12.46
CA ILE A 255 -13.74 7.77 11.53
C ILE A 255 -13.38 7.42 10.08
N ALA A 256 -12.17 6.92 9.84
CA ALA A 256 -11.75 6.50 8.50
C ALA A 256 -12.54 5.27 7.99
N SER A 257 -12.91 4.35 8.88
CA SER A 257 -13.79 3.22 8.59
C SER A 257 -15.22 3.67 8.27
N ASP A 258 -15.76 4.62 9.04
CA ASP A 258 -17.10 5.19 8.80
C ASP A 258 -17.16 5.93 7.47
N PHE A 259 -16.10 6.66 7.10
CA PHE A 259 -16.01 7.28 5.78
C PHE A 259 -16.10 6.23 4.66
N ALA A 260 -15.44 5.08 4.80
CA ALA A 260 -15.52 3.98 3.84
C ALA A 260 -16.90 3.27 3.81
N GLN A 261 -17.70 3.34 4.88
CA GLN A 261 -19.05 2.77 4.90
C GLN A 261 -20.09 3.63 4.16
N VAL A 262 -19.84 4.94 4.04
CA VAL A 262 -20.79 5.89 3.46
C VAL A 262 -20.44 6.33 2.05
N ASP A 263 -19.16 6.37 1.67
CA ASP A 263 -18.70 6.83 0.36
C ASP A 263 -18.08 5.68 -0.47
N PRO A 264 -18.71 5.27 -1.60
CA PRO A 264 -18.17 4.25 -2.50
C PRO A 264 -16.76 4.53 -3.03
N TYR A 265 -16.38 5.79 -3.24
CA TYR A 265 -15.03 6.15 -3.70
C TYR A 265 -13.98 5.78 -2.65
N ARG A 266 -14.28 6.04 -1.38
CA ARG A 266 -13.43 5.62 -0.28
C ARG A 266 -13.48 4.11 -0.08
N ALA A 267 -14.67 3.51 -0.13
CA ALA A 267 -14.87 2.07 0.00
C ALA A 267 -14.01 1.28 -1.01
N ALA A 268 -13.90 1.74 -2.25
CA ALA A 268 -13.09 1.10 -3.28
C ALA A 268 -11.61 1.03 -2.86
N THR A 269 -11.07 2.15 -2.37
CA THR A 269 -9.68 2.23 -1.88
C THR A 269 -9.48 1.42 -0.59
N HIS A 270 -10.48 1.41 0.28
CA HIS A 270 -10.48 0.65 1.53
C HIS A 270 -10.43 -0.86 1.30
N ASN A 271 -11.27 -1.35 0.38
CA ASN A 271 -11.33 -2.76 0.01
C ASN A 271 -10.09 -3.16 -0.80
N LYS A 272 -9.58 -2.32 -1.72
CA LYS A 272 -8.26 -2.55 -2.35
C LYS A 272 -7.16 -2.80 -1.32
N GLY A 273 -7.18 -2.05 -0.22
CA GLY A 273 -6.26 -2.26 0.90
C GLY A 273 -6.39 -3.65 1.53
N ILE A 274 -7.60 -4.19 1.68
CA ILE A 274 -7.82 -5.57 2.15
C ILE A 274 -7.23 -6.56 1.13
N MET A 275 -7.55 -6.37 -0.15
CA MET A 275 -7.16 -7.27 -1.24
C MET A 275 -5.65 -7.31 -1.47
N ASN A 276 -4.91 -6.23 -1.20
CA ASN A 276 -3.45 -6.23 -1.16
C ASN A 276 -2.86 -7.36 -0.27
N GLY A 277 -3.53 -7.70 0.83
CA GLY A 277 -3.14 -8.82 1.70
C GLY A 277 -3.63 -10.16 1.18
N VAL A 278 -4.91 -10.22 0.80
CA VAL A 278 -5.59 -11.44 0.36
C VAL A 278 -4.98 -11.98 -0.95
N ASP A 279 -4.86 -11.14 -1.97
CA ASP A 279 -4.36 -11.54 -3.29
C ASP A 279 -2.91 -11.99 -3.27
N ALA A 280 -2.10 -11.36 -2.42
CA ALA A 280 -0.72 -11.75 -2.24
C ALA A 280 -0.59 -13.19 -1.71
N ILE A 281 -1.52 -13.62 -0.86
CA ILE A 281 -1.60 -15.00 -0.37
C ILE A 281 -2.22 -15.91 -1.41
N ALA A 282 -3.26 -15.45 -2.12
CA ALA A 282 -3.88 -16.20 -3.21
C ALA A 282 -2.83 -16.58 -4.27
N LEU A 283 -2.02 -15.62 -4.72
CA LEU A 283 -0.88 -15.82 -5.60
C LEU A 283 0.14 -16.80 -5.02
N ALA A 284 0.54 -16.59 -3.76
CA ALA A 284 1.53 -17.44 -3.09
C ALA A 284 1.11 -18.91 -2.97
N THR A 285 -0.20 -19.14 -2.87
CA THR A 285 -0.83 -20.45 -2.67
C THR A 285 -1.43 -21.04 -3.95
N GLY A 286 -1.26 -20.38 -5.09
CA GLY A 286 -1.73 -20.85 -6.40
C GLY A 286 -3.25 -20.81 -6.57
N ASN A 287 -3.95 -19.98 -5.80
CA ASN A 287 -5.38 -19.75 -5.90
C ASN A 287 -5.72 -18.68 -6.94
N ASP A 288 -6.94 -18.77 -7.50
CA ASP A 288 -7.42 -17.78 -8.47
C ASP A 288 -7.87 -16.50 -7.74
N TRP A 289 -7.00 -15.49 -7.75
CA TRP A 289 -7.31 -14.19 -7.13
C TRP A 289 -8.45 -13.44 -7.83
N ARG A 290 -8.74 -13.71 -9.11
CA ARG A 290 -9.84 -13.04 -9.84
C ARG A 290 -11.19 -13.51 -9.32
N ALA A 291 -11.32 -14.81 -9.04
CA ALA A 291 -12.54 -15.36 -8.46
C ALA A 291 -12.79 -14.78 -7.05
N ILE A 292 -11.73 -14.66 -6.25
CA ILE A 292 -11.78 -14.06 -4.92
C ILE A 292 -12.18 -12.58 -4.99
N GLU A 293 -11.51 -11.79 -5.83
CA GLU A 293 -11.80 -10.37 -6.04
C GLU A 293 -13.25 -10.13 -6.51
N ALA A 294 -13.72 -10.92 -7.49
CA ALA A 294 -15.08 -10.82 -7.99
C ALA A 294 -16.12 -11.08 -6.89
N GLY A 295 -15.92 -12.14 -6.08
CA GLY A 295 -16.81 -12.46 -4.96
C GLY A 295 -16.79 -11.39 -3.88
N ALA A 296 -15.61 -10.92 -3.49
CA ALA A 296 -15.42 -9.90 -2.48
C ALA A 296 -16.10 -8.57 -2.87
N HIS A 297 -15.84 -8.08 -4.07
CA HIS A 297 -16.36 -6.81 -4.55
C HIS A 297 -17.86 -6.86 -4.87
N ALA A 298 -18.38 -8.00 -5.37
CA ALA A 298 -19.81 -8.18 -5.53
C ALA A 298 -20.52 -8.17 -4.17
N TRP A 299 -19.98 -8.87 -3.18
CA TRP A 299 -20.52 -8.90 -1.82
C TRP A 299 -20.52 -7.52 -1.14
N ALA A 300 -19.48 -6.73 -1.37
CA ALA A 300 -19.40 -5.34 -0.90
C ALA A 300 -20.55 -4.47 -1.43
N SER A 301 -21.27 -4.90 -2.47
CA SER A 301 -22.44 -4.20 -3.03
C SER A 301 -23.78 -4.91 -2.81
N SER A 302 -23.81 -6.00 -2.06
CA SER A 302 -25.00 -6.85 -1.85
C SER A 302 -26.20 -6.12 -1.23
N SER A 303 -25.96 -5.03 -0.49
CA SER A 303 -27.01 -4.19 0.12
C SER A 303 -27.56 -3.10 -0.81
N GLY A 304 -27.16 -3.10 -2.09
CA GLY A 304 -27.58 -2.10 -3.09
C GLY A 304 -26.66 -0.89 -3.21
N ARG A 305 -25.67 -0.73 -2.31
CA ARG A 305 -24.60 0.26 -2.43
C ARG A 305 -23.26 -0.37 -2.08
N TYR A 306 -22.26 -0.11 -2.92
CA TYR A 306 -20.89 -0.55 -2.66
C TYR A 306 -20.33 0.10 -1.37
N THR A 307 -19.89 -0.72 -0.42
CA THR A 307 -19.44 -0.31 0.93
C THR A 307 -18.16 -1.04 1.36
N ALA A 308 -17.63 -0.70 2.54
CA ALA A 308 -16.46 -1.35 3.13
C ALA A 308 -16.76 -2.80 3.55
N LEU A 309 -15.82 -3.72 3.29
CA LEU A 309 -15.88 -5.12 3.73
C LEU A 309 -15.56 -5.29 5.22
N SER A 310 -14.81 -4.34 5.80
CA SER A 310 -14.44 -4.36 7.22
C SER A 310 -15.11 -3.24 8.01
N ARG A 311 -15.25 -3.45 9.31
CA ARG A 311 -15.76 -2.46 10.27
C ARG A 311 -14.77 -2.31 11.41
N TRP A 312 -14.57 -1.06 11.83
CA TRP A 312 -13.77 -0.72 13.00
C TRP A 312 -14.62 0.09 13.97
N PHE A 313 -14.63 -0.28 15.24
CA PHE A 313 -15.43 0.37 16.26
C PHE A 313 -14.76 0.27 17.63
N ARG A 314 -15.31 0.98 18.59
CA ARG A 314 -14.89 0.95 19.99
C ARG A 314 -15.70 -0.11 20.73
N ASP A 315 -15.03 -1.02 21.45
CA ASP A 315 -15.71 -1.99 22.32
C ASP A 315 -16.10 -1.37 23.68
N GLU A 316 -16.76 -2.16 24.53
CA GLU A 316 -17.24 -1.73 25.85
C GLU A 316 -16.09 -1.30 26.79
N GLU A 317 -14.91 -1.90 26.64
CA GLU A 317 -13.70 -1.60 27.41
C GLU A 317 -12.93 -0.39 26.87
N GLY A 318 -13.31 0.11 25.69
CA GLY A 318 -12.70 1.24 25.02
C GLY A 318 -11.53 0.90 24.11
N ASN A 319 -11.30 -0.37 23.82
CA ASN A 319 -10.31 -0.82 22.84
C ASN A 319 -10.82 -0.62 21.41
N LEU A 320 -9.92 -0.77 20.45
CA LEU A 320 -10.26 -0.81 19.03
C LEU A 320 -10.62 -2.25 18.63
N ARG A 321 -11.84 -2.47 18.18
CA ARG A 321 -12.31 -3.74 17.59
C ARG A 321 -12.39 -3.61 16.08
N GLY A 322 -11.83 -4.58 15.37
CA GLY A 322 -11.91 -4.71 13.92
C GLY A 322 -12.54 -6.03 13.51
N GLU A 323 -13.40 -5.99 12.51
CA GLU A 323 -14.08 -7.16 11.96
C GLU A 323 -14.02 -7.12 10.42
N LEU A 324 -13.80 -8.28 9.80
CA LEU A 324 -13.89 -8.49 8.36
C LEU A 324 -14.78 -9.70 8.08
N GLU A 325 -15.72 -9.55 7.17
CA GLU A 325 -16.55 -10.64 6.65
C GLU A 325 -16.59 -10.56 5.13
N MET A 326 -16.16 -11.63 4.45
CA MET A 326 -16.17 -11.67 2.98
C MET A 326 -16.33 -13.10 2.44
N PRO A 327 -16.93 -13.25 1.24
CA PRO A 327 -16.84 -14.48 0.47
C PRO A 327 -15.38 -14.79 0.17
N LEU A 328 -14.96 -16.00 0.49
CA LEU A 328 -13.58 -16.41 0.29
C LEU A 328 -13.50 -17.91 0.06
N LYS A 329 -13.76 -18.32 -1.18
CA LYS A 329 -13.52 -19.70 -1.60
C LYS A 329 -12.12 -19.86 -2.16
N VAL A 330 -11.34 -20.73 -1.51
CA VAL A 330 -10.00 -21.13 -1.92
C VAL A 330 -9.88 -22.65 -1.93
N GLY A 331 -8.76 -23.16 -2.43
CA GLY A 331 -8.42 -24.57 -2.40
C GLY A 331 -7.01 -24.83 -1.87
N THR A 332 -6.83 -25.99 -1.25
CA THR A 332 -5.52 -26.56 -0.87
C THR A 332 -5.16 -27.77 -1.72
N VAL A 333 -6.07 -28.20 -2.62
CA VAL A 333 -5.83 -29.23 -3.64
C VAL A 333 -6.21 -28.73 -5.02
N GLY A 334 -5.50 -29.20 -6.06
CA GLY A 334 -5.79 -28.88 -7.45
C GLY A 334 -4.54 -28.70 -8.32
N GLY A 335 -4.75 -28.56 -9.63
CA GLY A 335 -3.68 -28.48 -10.64
C GLY A 335 -2.58 -27.43 -10.37
N PRO A 336 -2.87 -26.22 -9.85
CA PRO A 336 -1.84 -25.23 -9.54
C PRO A 336 -0.82 -25.67 -8.47
N LEU A 337 -1.25 -26.41 -7.45
CA LEU A 337 -0.36 -26.92 -6.39
C LEU A 337 0.64 -27.95 -6.92
N GLU A 338 0.23 -28.76 -7.90
CA GLU A 338 1.05 -29.80 -8.50
C GLU A 338 1.96 -29.28 -9.62
N SER A 339 1.56 -28.19 -10.29
CA SER A 339 2.27 -27.65 -11.46
C SER A 339 3.31 -26.58 -11.13
N ASN A 340 3.19 -25.89 -9.99
CA ASN A 340 4.12 -24.83 -9.60
C ASN A 340 4.89 -25.19 -8.30
N PRO A 341 6.21 -25.47 -8.38
CA PRO A 341 7.00 -25.86 -7.21
C PRO A 341 7.02 -24.80 -6.10
N SER A 342 6.96 -23.51 -6.44
CA SER A 342 6.91 -22.42 -5.46
C SER A 342 5.64 -22.48 -4.61
N VAL A 343 4.50 -22.80 -5.23
CA VAL A 343 3.22 -22.94 -4.53
C VAL A 343 3.28 -24.09 -3.53
N ALA A 344 3.86 -25.23 -3.92
CA ALA A 344 3.99 -26.38 -3.04
C ALA A 344 4.86 -26.09 -1.80
N VAL A 345 5.98 -25.36 -1.97
CA VAL A 345 6.83 -24.91 -0.86
C VAL A 345 6.08 -23.94 0.05
N ASN A 346 5.39 -22.95 -0.53
CA ASN A 346 4.62 -21.95 0.22
C ASN A 346 3.50 -22.60 1.04
N MET A 347 2.78 -23.57 0.49
CA MET A 347 1.71 -24.28 1.21
C MET A 347 2.24 -25.08 2.40
N ARG A 348 3.39 -25.74 2.24
CA ARG A 348 4.07 -26.44 3.36
C ARG A 348 4.55 -25.47 4.43
N LEU A 349 5.14 -24.35 4.02
CA LEU A 349 5.60 -23.30 4.93
C LEU A 349 4.43 -22.69 5.72
N LEU A 350 3.28 -22.49 5.05
CA LEU A 350 2.10 -21.93 5.68
C LEU A 350 1.45 -22.90 6.68
N GLY A 351 1.48 -24.20 6.41
CA GLY A 351 1.06 -25.23 7.37
C GLY A 351 -0.45 -25.26 7.66
N VAL A 352 -1.27 -24.94 6.64
CA VAL A 352 -2.73 -25.10 6.68
C VAL A 352 -3.13 -26.53 6.32
N GLU A 353 -4.15 -27.04 6.99
CA GLU A 353 -4.66 -28.41 6.89
C GLU A 353 -5.95 -28.49 6.04
N SER A 354 -6.65 -27.37 5.85
CA SER A 354 -7.87 -27.29 5.04
C SER A 354 -8.00 -25.98 4.25
N ALA A 355 -8.87 -25.97 3.24
CA ALA A 355 -9.23 -24.75 2.51
C ALA A 355 -9.97 -23.72 3.38
N THR A 356 -10.74 -24.18 4.37
CA THR A 356 -11.41 -23.28 5.33
C THR A 356 -10.38 -22.59 6.23
N GLU A 357 -9.37 -23.31 6.71
CA GLU A 357 -8.27 -22.71 7.49
C GLU A 357 -7.46 -21.72 6.64
N LEU A 358 -7.18 -22.04 5.37
CA LEU A 358 -6.56 -21.09 4.45
C LEU A 358 -7.39 -19.81 4.26
N ALA A 359 -8.72 -19.95 4.09
CA ALA A 359 -9.62 -18.81 3.97
C ALA A 359 -9.57 -17.93 5.24
N GLU A 360 -9.60 -18.55 6.42
CA GLU A 360 -9.47 -17.85 7.69
C GLU A 360 -8.15 -17.07 7.82
N VAL A 361 -7.03 -17.70 7.43
CA VAL A 361 -5.70 -17.04 7.40
C VAL A 361 -5.71 -15.82 6.48
N MET A 362 -6.29 -15.97 5.29
CA MET A 362 -6.38 -14.89 4.30
C MET A 362 -7.28 -13.74 4.79
N ALA A 363 -8.40 -14.03 5.44
CA ALA A 363 -9.26 -13.01 6.06
C ALA A 363 -8.52 -12.25 7.18
N ALA A 364 -7.79 -12.95 8.06
CA ALA A 364 -6.98 -12.30 9.09
C ALA A 364 -5.90 -11.39 8.48
N ALA A 365 -5.23 -11.83 7.42
CA ALA A 365 -4.24 -11.02 6.71
C ALA A 365 -4.86 -9.80 6.02
N GLY A 366 -6.04 -9.95 5.41
CA GLY A 366 -6.82 -8.84 4.84
C GLY A 366 -7.18 -7.79 5.89
N LEU A 367 -7.64 -8.23 7.06
CA LEU A 367 -7.95 -7.34 8.20
C LEU A 367 -6.68 -6.66 8.74
N ALA A 368 -5.57 -7.38 8.85
CA ALA A 368 -4.27 -6.83 9.26
C ALA A 368 -3.77 -5.74 8.31
N GLN A 369 -3.94 -5.95 7.00
CA GLN A 369 -3.54 -4.97 5.99
C GLN A 369 -4.43 -3.74 6.02
N ASN A 370 -5.74 -3.93 6.18
CA ASN A 370 -6.69 -2.84 6.35
C ASN A 370 -6.36 -1.97 7.58
N PHE A 371 -6.12 -2.60 8.73
CA PHE A 371 -5.66 -1.90 9.94
C PHE A 371 -4.42 -1.05 9.67
N SER A 372 -3.42 -1.63 9.01
CA SER A 372 -2.16 -0.94 8.72
C SER A 372 -2.36 0.30 7.85
N ALA A 373 -3.20 0.19 6.82
CA ALA A 373 -3.54 1.29 5.93
C ALA A 373 -4.29 2.41 6.68
N LEU A 374 -5.31 2.07 7.47
CA LEU A 374 -6.08 3.05 8.24
C LEU A 374 -5.23 3.74 9.29
N ARG A 375 -4.40 2.99 10.04
CA ARG A 375 -3.49 3.56 11.04
C ARG A 375 -2.49 4.53 10.42
N ALA A 376 -1.97 4.22 9.23
CA ALA A 376 -1.06 5.11 8.51
C ALA A 376 -1.75 6.41 8.08
N LEU A 377 -3.01 6.33 7.65
CA LEU A 377 -3.83 7.50 7.28
C LEU A 377 -4.22 8.36 8.49
N ALA A 378 -4.54 7.73 9.63
CA ALA A 378 -4.97 8.42 10.85
C ALA A 378 -3.83 9.12 11.62
N THR A 379 -2.57 8.75 11.37
CA THR A 379 -1.41 9.31 12.09
C THR A 379 -0.59 10.25 11.22
N THR A 380 0.36 9.71 10.45
CA THR A 380 1.40 10.50 9.78
C THR A 380 1.21 10.67 8.27
N GLY A 381 0.14 10.09 7.71
CA GLY A 381 -0.04 9.89 6.27
C GLY A 381 0.90 8.80 5.72
N ILE A 382 0.47 8.12 4.64
CA ILE A 382 1.18 6.96 4.04
C ILE A 382 2.57 7.36 3.48
N GLN A 383 2.73 8.60 3.02
CA GLN A 383 3.88 9.03 2.23
C GLN A 383 5.24 8.90 2.95
N LYS A 384 5.35 9.24 4.24
CA LYS A 384 6.65 9.25 4.94
C LYS A 384 7.32 7.86 5.05
N GLY A 385 6.53 6.80 5.27
CA GLY A 385 7.05 5.42 5.36
C GLY A 385 7.27 4.75 4.00
N HIS A 386 6.37 5.03 3.05
CA HIS A 386 6.40 4.46 1.69
C HIS A 386 7.62 4.94 0.88
N MET A 387 8.07 6.16 1.17
CA MET A 387 9.12 6.85 0.42
C MET A 387 10.47 6.11 0.41
N THR A 388 10.85 5.45 1.52
CA THR A 388 12.12 4.70 1.60
C THR A 388 12.10 3.43 0.74
N LEU A 389 10.98 2.70 0.76
CA LEU A 389 10.82 1.48 -0.03
C LEU A 389 10.60 1.79 -1.52
N HIS A 390 9.80 2.81 -1.83
CA HIS A 390 9.64 3.30 -3.19
C HIS A 390 10.99 3.76 -3.79
N ALA A 391 11.82 4.43 -3.00
CA ALA A 391 13.18 4.80 -3.42
C ALA A 391 14.02 3.56 -3.79
N ARG A 392 13.94 2.46 -3.04
CA ARG A 392 14.64 1.20 -3.39
C ARG A 392 14.18 0.65 -4.74
N THR A 393 12.88 0.64 -5.01
CA THR A 393 12.35 0.20 -6.31
C THR A 393 12.85 1.11 -7.45
N VAL A 394 12.88 2.41 -7.21
CA VAL A 394 13.40 3.40 -8.17
C VAL A 394 14.90 3.20 -8.45
N VAL A 395 15.72 2.96 -7.42
CA VAL A 395 17.15 2.64 -7.56
C VAL A 395 17.36 1.35 -8.35
N LYS A 396 16.53 0.33 -8.12
CA LYS A 396 16.57 -0.92 -8.88
C LYS A 396 16.18 -0.71 -10.35
N ALA A 397 15.10 0.03 -10.60
CA ALA A 397 14.63 0.36 -11.96
C ALA A 397 15.63 1.24 -12.73
N ALA A 398 16.51 1.96 -12.03
CA ALA A 398 17.62 2.68 -12.63
C ALA A 398 18.77 1.77 -13.11
N GLY A 399 18.71 0.46 -12.85
CA GLY A 399 19.75 -0.50 -13.25
C GLY A 399 20.97 -0.47 -12.35
N THR A 400 20.82 0.01 -11.10
CA THR A 400 21.94 0.19 -10.18
C THR A 400 22.61 -1.14 -9.80
N PRO A 401 23.93 -1.29 -10.02
CA PRO A 401 24.68 -2.47 -9.60
C PRO A 401 24.64 -2.70 -8.07
N PRO A 402 24.68 -3.96 -7.58
CA PRO A 402 24.55 -4.27 -6.15
C PRO A 402 25.54 -3.53 -5.24
N ASN A 403 26.78 -3.31 -5.71
CA ASN A 403 27.83 -2.60 -4.97
C ASN A 403 27.59 -1.09 -4.82
N LEU A 404 26.75 -0.48 -5.67
CA LEU A 404 26.42 0.94 -5.63
C LEU A 404 25.01 1.21 -5.11
N PHE A 405 24.20 0.17 -4.91
CA PHE A 405 22.78 0.26 -4.56
C PHE A 405 22.51 1.14 -3.34
N GLU A 406 23.19 0.88 -2.22
CA GLU A 406 22.94 1.63 -0.97
C GLU A 406 23.43 3.09 -1.07
N LYS A 407 24.52 3.36 -1.81
CA LYS A 407 25.02 4.73 -2.05
C LYS A 407 24.06 5.56 -2.90
N VAL A 408 23.53 4.97 -3.98
CA VAL A 408 22.53 5.63 -4.84
C VAL A 408 21.24 5.86 -4.06
N LEU A 409 20.79 4.88 -3.27
CA LEU A 409 19.60 5.00 -2.44
C LEU A 409 19.71 6.14 -1.41
N GLU A 410 20.82 6.22 -0.70
CA GLU A 410 21.05 7.26 0.31
C GLU A 410 21.04 8.65 -0.32
N ARG A 411 21.76 8.84 -1.43
CA ARG A 411 21.77 10.12 -2.17
C ARG A 411 20.40 10.44 -2.75
N LEU A 412 19.66 9.45 -3.26
CA LEU A 412 18.32 9.65 -3.80
C LEU A 412 17.35 10.12 -2.71
N LEU A 413 17.39 9.50 -1.53
CA LEU A 413 16.58 9.91 -0.38
C LEU A 413 16.93 11.30 0.12
N ARG A 414 18.22 11.65 0.17
CA ARG A 414 18.67 13.02 0.51
C ARG A 414 18.22 14.05 -0.52
N SER A 415 18.20 13.68 -1.80
CA SER A 415 17.76 14.58 -2.87
C SER A 415 16.27 14.90 -2.78
N GLY A 416 15.44 13.99 -2.22
CA GLY A 416 13.98 14.12 -2.19
C GLY A 416 13.30 13.87 -3.53
N ASP A 417 14.05 13.80 -4.65
CA ASP A 417 13.54 13.51 -5.99
C ASP A 417 13.63 12.03 -6.31
N ILE A 418 12.66 11.26 -5.84
CA ILE A 418 12.63 9.81 -5.99
C ILE A 418 12.05 9.45 -7.36
N LYS A 419 12.87 9.63 -8.39
CA LYS A 419 12.55 9.32 -9.79
C LYS A 419 13.66 8.50 -10.42
N VAL A 420 13.31 7.63 -11.38
CA VAL A 420 14.27 6.71 -12.03
C VAL A 420 15.38 7.49 -12.74
N TRP A 421 15.06 8.61 -13.39
CA TRP A 421 16.06 9.46 -14.03
C TRP A 421 17.05 10.06 -13.02
N ARG A 422 16.60 10.44 -11.81
CA ARG A 422 17.47 10.99 -10.77
C ARG A 422 18.36 9.90 -10.17
N ALA A 423 17.82 8.70 -9.98
CA ALA A 423 18.62 7.54 -9.57
C ALA A 423 19.68 7.16 -10.62
N ARG A 424 19.38 7.27 -11.92
CA ARG A 424 20.35 7.09 -13.00
C ARG A 424 21.44 8.17 -12.98
N GLN A 425 21.06 9.43 -12.80
CA GLN A 425 22.02 10.53 -12.68
C GLN A 425 22.97 10.34 -11.48
N ILE A 426 22.44 9.96 -10.32
CA ILE A 426 23.25 9.68 -9.13
C ILE A 426 24.17 8.47 -9.36
N LEU A 427 23.70 7.47 -10.10
CA LEU A 427 24.51 6.32 -10.50
C LEU A 427 25.66 6.74 -11.43
N GLU A 428 25.39 7.57 -12.44
CA GLU A 428 26.40 8.15 -13.34
C GLU A 428 27.43 8.97 -12.55
N GLU A 429 26.98 9.86 -11.66
CA GLU A 429 27.86 10.64 -10.78
C GLU A 429 28.76 9.75 -9.90
N LEU A 430 28.25 8.60 -9.44
CA LEU A 430 28.99 7.63 -8.63
C LEU A 430 29.92 6.72 -9.45
N GLN A 431 29.63 6.52 -10.74
CA GLN A 431 30.48 5.79 -11.68
C GLN A 431 31.61 6.68 -12.21
N ASP A 432 31.33 7.98 -12.42
CA ASP A 432 32.30 9.00 -12.84
C ASP A 432 33.24 9.44 -11.70
N SER A 433 33.00 8.99 -10.47
CA SER A 433 33.82 9.35 -9.29
C SER A 433 34.84 8.29 -8.84
N GLU A 434 35.28 7.41 -9.75
CA GLU A 434 36.68 6.92 -9.73
C GLU A 434 37.62 8.01 -10.31
N PRO A 435 38.87 8.14 -9.83
CA PRO A 435 39.55 9.44 -9.80
C PRO A 435 40.01 9.90 -11.19
N GLY A 436 39.21 10.77 -11.81
CA GLY A 436 39.70 11.65 -12.86
C GLY A 436 38.74 11.96 -13.99
N ALA A 437 37.62 12.64 -13.72
CA ALA A 437 37.01 13.53 -14.71
C ALA A 437 35.95 14.43 -14.07
N SER A 438 36.20 15.74 -14.13
CA SER A 438 35.26 16.82 -13.80
C SER A 438 33.94 16.67 -14.57
N SER A 439 32.82 16.51 -13.85
CA SER A 439 31.48 16.43 -14.45
C SER A 439 31.09 17.75 -15.11
N LYS A 440 30.83 17.70 -16.42
CA LYS A 440 30.13 18.75 -17.16
C LYS A 440 28.62 18.60 -16.94
N ILE A 441 28.09 19.25 -15.91
CA ILE A 441 26.70 19.69 -15.90
C ILE A 441 26.75 21.19 -16.20
N LEU A 442 25.87 21.67 -17.08
CA LEU A 442 25.73 23.05 -17.53
C LEU A 442 25.78 24.04 -16.34
N GLN A 443 26.98 24.53 -16.00
CA GLN A 443 27.22 25.54 -14.99
C GLN A 443 26.95 26.91 -15.61
N LYS A 444 25.82 27.53 -15.26
CA LYS A 444 25.92 28.92 -14.82
C LYS A 444 26.73 28.87 -13.52
N THR A 445 27.86 29.56 -13.48
CA THR A 445 28.84 29.46 -12.39
C THR A 445 28.21 29.79 -11.04
N ASP A 446 28.65 29.18 -9.93
CA ASP A 446 28.20 29.52 -8.56
C ASP A 446 28.28 31.03 -8.25
N ALA A 447 29.09 31.77 -9.01
CA ALA A 447 29.19 33.23 -8.98
C ALA A 447 27.90 33.99 -9.35
N GLU A 448 26.93 33.34 -10.01
CA GLU A 448 25.66 33.96 -10.43
C GLU A 448 24.49 33.65 -9.47
N LEU A 449 24.70 32.82 -8.44
CA LEU A 449 23.66 32.38 -7.50
C LEU A 449 23.78 33.11 -6.16
N GLY A 450 22.70 33.75 -5.73
CA GLY A 450 22.58 34.26 -4.37
C GLY A 450 22.41 33.11 -3.39
N THR A 451 23.26 33.03 -2.35
CA THR A 451 23.27 31.91 -1.40
C THR A 451 22.99 32.37 0.03
N GLY A 452 22.09 31.70 0.75
CA GLY A 452 21.85 31.87 2.18
C GLY A 452 21.97 30.54 2.93
N TYR A 453 22.55 30.55 4.12
CA TYR A 453 22.82 29.33 4.90
C TYR A 453 21.66 28.98 5.84
N GLY A 454 21.35 27.69 5.96
CA GLY A 454 20.50 27.19 7.05
C GLY A 454 21.21 27.31 8.41
N LYS A 455 20.46 27.13 9.50
CA LYS A 455 21.00 27.25 10.86
C LYS A 455 20.56 26.12 11.77
N LEU A 456 21.34 25.92 12.83
CA LEU A 456 21.03 25.09 13.98
C LEU A 456 21.36 25.88 15.26
N ILE A 457 20.38 26.02 16.16
CA ILE A 457 20.63 26.55 17.50
C ILE A 457 20.91 25.36 18.42
N LEU A 458 22.10 25.34 19.01
CA LEU A 458 22.52 24.27 19.92
C LEU A 458 22.05 24.54 21.36
N LEU A 459 21.99 25.81 21.77
CA LEU A 459 21.55 26.23 23.10
C LEU A 459 21.03 27.66 23.07
N GLY A 460 19.99 27.96 23.85
CA GLY A 460 19.57 29.35 24.15
C GLY A 460 18.55 29.98 23.19
N GLU A 461 17.81 29.18 22.42
CA GLU A 461 16.82 29.65 21.42
C GLU A 461 15.83 30.70 21.95
N HIS A 462 15.26 30.46 23.14
CA HIS A 462 14.34 31.42 23.78
C HIS A 462 15.07 32.49 24.61
N ALA A 463 16.30 32.23 25.04
CA ALA A 463 17.07 33.12 25.92
C ALA A 463 17.56 34.37 25.17
N VAL A 464 17.83 34.22 23.87
CA VAL A 464 18.32 35.29 23.00
C VAL A 464 17.30 36.39 22.74
N VAL A 465 16.01 36.05 22.72
CA VAL A 465 14.91 37.03 22.60
C VAL A 465 14.88 37.97 23.82
N TYR A 466 15.43 37.54 24.96
CA TYR A 466 15.55 38.32 26.19
C TYR A 466 16.97 38.88 26.44
N GLY A 467 17.83 38.93 25.40
CA GLY A 467 19.17 39.51 25.49
C GLY A 467 20.18 38.65 26.28
N ARG A 468 20.00 37.33 26.33
CA ARG A 468 20.95 36.37 26.92
C ARG A 468 21.71 35.60 25.84
N HIS A 469 22.84 34.98 26.18
CA HIS A 469 23.69 34.27 25.21
C HIS A 469 23.02 33.02 24.60
N ALA A 470 23.34 32.71 23.34
CA ALA A 470 22.95 31.47 22.65
C ALA A 470 24.07 30.99 21.74
N ILE A 471 24.21 29.67 21.64
CA ILE A 471 25.18 29.03 20.76
C ILE A 471 24.44 28.53 19.52
N ALA A 472 24.84 29.02 18.35
CA ALA A 472 24.22 28.66 17.10
C ALA A 472 25.25 28.51 15.97
N CYS A 473 25.02 27.56 15.07
CA CYS A 473 25.92 27.27 13.97
C CYS A 473 25.19 27.22 12.62
N PRO A 474 25.87 27.60 11.53
CA PRO A 474 25.35 27.43 10.18
C PRO A 474 25.33 25.93 9.82
N LEU A 475 24.37 25.54 9.00
CA LEU A 475 24.30 24.21 8.41
C LEU A 475 24.93 24.21 7.02
N PRO A 476 25.46 23.06 6.56
CA PRO A 476 25.91 22.88 5.17
C PRO A 476 24.74 22.82 4.17
N LEU A 477 23.51 23.10 4.61
CA LEU A 477 22.32 23.19 3.77
C LEU A 477 22.07 24.65 3.41
N THR A 478 21.88 24.94 2.12
CA THR A 478 21.75 26.30 1.61
C THR A 478 20.41 26.54 0.91
N MET A 479 19.98 27.79 0.89
CA MET A 479 19.03 28.30 -0.09
C MET A 479 19.83 28.98 -1.18
N ARG A 480 19.59 28.63 -2.44
CA ARG A 480 20.20 29.30 -3.60
C ARG A 480 19.10 29.96 -4.42
N ALA A 481 19.33 31.17 -4.90
CA ALA A 481 18.38 31.90 -5.72
C ALA A 481 19.04 32.46 -6.98
N LEU A 482 18.27 32.52 -8.06
CA LEU A 482 18.62 33.09 -9.34
C LEU A 482 17.55 34.11 -9.73
N VAL A 483 17.96 35.21 -10.37
CA VAL A 483 17.05 36.20 -10.93
C VAL A 483 17.26 36.30 -12.43
N GLU A 484 16.17 36.34 -13.19
CA GLU A 484 16.16 36.55 -14.63
C GLU A 484 15.12 37.63 -14.98
N ASP A 485 15.40 38.47 -15.99
CA ASP A 485 14.45 39.50 -16.41
C ASP A 485 13.26 38.89 -17.16
N THR A 486 12.07 39.45 -16.96
CA THR A 486 10.85 39.06 -17.68
C THR A 486 10.11 40.29 -18.21
N GLU A 487 9.20 40.09 -19.17
CA GLU A 487 8.49 41.20 -19.81
C GLU A 487 7.46 41.88 -18.90
N LYS A 488 6.83 41.14 -17.96
CA LYS A 488 5.84 41.67 -17.00
C LYS A 488 5.79 40.86 -15.70
N GLY A 489 5.58 41.56 -14.58
CA GLY A 489 5.30 40.97 -13.27
C GLY A 489 6.53 40.41 -12.56
N VAL A 490 6.42 40.24 -11.23
CA VAL A 490 7.48 39.59 -10.44
C VAL A 490 7.01 38.20 -10.02
N GLN A 491 7.70 37.18 -10.49
CA GLN A 491 7.37 35.77 -10.22
C GLN A 491 8.38 35.17 -9.24
N LEU A 492 7.89 34.45 -8.23
CA LEU A 492 8.70 33.66 -7.31
C LEU A 492 8.39 32.18 -7.51
N LEU A 493 9.40 31.40 -7.88
CA LEU A 493 9.32 29.97 -8.13
C LEU A 493 10.22 29.22 -7.15
N ILE A 494 9.64 28.24 -6.46
CA ILE A 494 10.39 27.27 -5.64
C ILE A 494 9.94 25.87 -6.03
N PRO A 495 10.49 25.30 -7.12
CA PRO A 495 9.97 24.06 -7.73
C PRO A 495 9.93 22.88 -6.76
N ARG A 496 10.98 22.71 -5.93
CA ARG A 496 11.08 21.62 -4.95
C ARG A 496 9.98 21.66 -3.88
N TRP A 497 9.36 22.82 -3.67
CA TRP A 497 8.26 22.99 -2.72
C TRP A 497 6.89 23.15 -3.39
N GLY A 498 6.82 23.06 -4.72
CA GLY A 498 5.60 23.28 -5.49
C GLY A 498 5.02 24.69 -5.33
N VAL A 499 5.90 25.69 -5.19
CA VAL A 499 5.50 27.09 -4.96
C VAL A 499 5.72 27.89 -6.24
N GLU A 500 4.67 28.57 -6.66
CA GLU A 500 4.67 29.55 -7.75
C GLU A 500 3.78 30.72 -7.32
N TYR A 501 4.37 31.90 -7.18
CA TYR A 501 3.69 33.10 -6.67
C TYR A 501 3.96 34.31 -7.55
N GLU A 502 2.92 35.12 -7.75
CA GLU A 502 3.05 36.47 -8.30
C GLU A 502 3.14 37.48 -7.14
N LEU A 503 4.19 38.30 -7.14
CA LEU A 503 4.51 39.24 -6.06
C LEU A 503 4.01 40.67 -6.31
N ASP A 504 3.31 40.90 -7.42
CA ASP A 504 2.76 42.19 -7.88
C ASP A 504 1.43 42.59 -7.21
N LYS A 505 0.94 41.78 -6.25
CA LYS A 505 -0.24 42.08 -5.44
C LYS A 505 0.03 43.01 -4.25
N PRO A 506 -1.00 43.74 -3.75
CA PRO A 506 -0.88 44.64 -2.60
C PRO A 506 -0.31 43.95 -1.35
N ARG A 507 0.47 44.69 -0.54
CA ARG A 507 1.16 44.18 0.67
C ARG A 507 0.26 43.35 1.60
N GLU A 508 -0.98 43.78 1.80
CA GLU A 508 -1.97 43.14 2.67
C GLU A 508 -2.44 41.76 2.19
N GLN A 509 -2.27 41.46 0.89
CA GLN A 509 -2.70 40.21 0.26
C GLN A 509 -1.57 39.17 0.14
N ARG A 510 -0.32 39.55 0.43
CA ARG A 510 0.84 38.65 0.40
C ARG A 510 0.82 37.70 1.60
N ARG A 511 0.98 36.40 1.37
CA ARG A 511 0.99 35.36 2.43
C ARG A 511 2.31 34.59 2.43
N SER A 512 2.73 34.11 3.61
CA SER A 512 3.91 33.24 3.74
C SER A 512 5.17 33.85 3.10
N PHE A 513 5.88 33.11 2.24
CA PHE A 513 7.12 33.55 1.56
C PHE A 513 6.95 34.80 0.68
N GLU A 514 5.73 35.10 0.24
CA GLU A 514 5.43 36.31 -0.55
C GLU A 514 5.64 37.59 0.27
N LYS A 515 5.45 37.51 1.60
CA LYS A 515 5.72 38.65 2.48
C LYS A 515 7.21 38.96 2.51
N ALA A 516 8.05 37.95 2.69
CA ALA A 516 9.49 38.12 2.74
C ALA A 516 10.05 38.63 1.40
N ALA A 517 9.76 37.92 0.31
CA ALA A 517 10.25 38.29 -1.02
C ALA A 517 9.68 39.62 -1.51
N GLY A 518 8.39 39.88 -1.29
CA GLY A 518 7.75 41.15 -1.64
C GLY A 518 8.30 42.34 -0.87
N THR A 519 8.57 42.19 0.43
CA THR A 519 9.21 43.24 1.25
C THR A 519 10.61 43.57 0.74
N ILE A 520 11.41 42.56 0.41
CA ILE A 520 12.77 42.74 -0.14
C ILE A 520 12.70 43.56 -1.43
N LEU A 521 11.77 43.25 -2.33
CA LEU A 521 11.58 43.97 -3.57
C LEU A 521 11.15 45.42 -3.36
N ASP A 522 10.27 45.66 -2.38
CA ASP A 522 9.82 47.01 -2.06
C ASP A 522 10.96 47.86 -1.46
N GLU A 523 11.74 47.32 -0.52
CA GLU A 523 12.88 48.01 0.12
C GLU A 523 14.00 48.33 -0.89
N LEU A 524 14.20 47.47 -1.89
CA LEU A 524 15.17 47.67 -2.96
C LEU A 524 14.63 48.53 -4.13
N GLY A 525 13.36 48.94 -4.10
CA GLY A 525 12.73 49.72 -5.17
C GLY A 525 12.55 48.93 -6.49
N LEU A 526 12.47 47.60 -6.41
CA LEU A 526 12.45 46.68 -7.55
C LEU A 526 11.06 46.10 -7.87
N ALA A 527 10.04 46.42 -7.07
CA ALA A 527 8.69 45.85 -7.18
C ALA A 527 7.99 46.04 -8.53
N ASN A 528 8.38 47.04 -9.33
CA ASN A 528 7.78 47.36 -10.63
C ASN A 528 8.59 46.83 -11.84
N ARG A 529 9.62 46.02 -11.61
CA ARG A 529 10.44 45.43 -12.69
C ARG A 529 9.99 44.00 -12.97
N GLY A 530 9.78 43.67 -14.24
CA GLY A 530 9.50 42.29 -14.64
C GLY A 530 10.70 41.39 -14.34
N MET A 531 10.54 40.43 -13.44
CA MET A 531 11.59 39.46 -13.15
C MET A 531 11.03 38.13 -12.65
N ARG A 532 11.82 37.08 -12.85
CA ARG A 532 11.60 35.75 -12.30
C ARG A 532 12.69 35.46 -11.28
N ILE A 533 12.27 35.17 -10.05
CA ILE A 533 13.13 34.74 -8.94
C ILE A 533 12.91 33.24 -8.75
N GLU A 534 13.92 32.44 -9.09
CA GLU A 534 13.88 30.99 -8.91
C GLU A 534 14.76 30.58 -7.73
N VAL A 535 14.21 29.77 -6.83
CA VAL A 535 14.89 29.33 -5.61
C VAL A 535 15.05 27.81 -5.59
N PHE A 536 16.27 27.38 -5.28
CA PHE A 536 16.71 26.00 -5.14
C PHE A 536 17.00 25.72 -3.66
N PRO A 537 16.03 25.18 -2.89
CA PRO A 537 16.21 24.96 -1.47
C PRO A 537 16.88 23.61 -1.19
N ASP A 538 18.01 23.61 -0.48
CA ASP A 538 18.59 22.41 0.14
C ASP A 538 18.13 22.24 1.60
N VAL A 539 17.58 23.30 2.20
CA VAL A 539 17.00 23.30 3.55
C VAL A 539 15.54 22.75 3.53
N PRO A 540 15.19 21.74 4.35
CA PRO A 540 13.82 21.23 4.45
C PRO A 540 12.80 22.25 4.99
N ARG A 541 11.58 22.25 4.43
CA ARG A 541 10.50 23.16 4.83
C ARG A 541 9.97 22.85 6.24
N GLY A 542 9.78 23.89 7.06
CA GLY A 542 9.02 23.81 8.32
C GLY A 542 9.70 23.11 9.51
N MET A 543 11.03 22.94 9.47
CA MET A 543 11.78 22.16 10.46
C MET A 543 12.58 23.02 11.47
N GLY A 544 12.33 24.33 11.55
CA GLY A 544 13.07 25.22 12.46
C GLY A 544 14.53 25.51 12.06
N LEU A 545 14.97 25.09 10.87
CA LEU A 545 16.36 25.20 10.41
C LEU A 545 16.72 26.56 9.78
N GLY A 546 15.99 27.63 10.09
CA GLY A 546 16.25 28.98 9.56
C GLY A 546 15.91 29.16 8.08
N GLY A 547 15.01 28.35 7.52
CA GLY A 547 14.68 28.40 6.09
C GLY A 547 14.10 29.73 5.59
N SER A 548 13.46 30.51 6.47
CA SER A 548 12.90 31.84 6.13
C SER A 548 14.00 32.88 5.94
N ALA A 549 14.88 33.05 6.95
CA ALA A 549 16.04 33.91 6.87
C ALA A 549 17.01 33.51 5.73
N ALA A 550 17.26 32.21 5.55
CA ALA A 550 18.10 31.70 4.46
C ALA A 550 17.53 32.05 3.07
N LEU A 551 16.20 31.95 2.91
CA LEU A 551 15.51 32.34 1.69
C LEU A 551 15.64 33.84 1.42
N ALA A 552 15.43 34.67 2.44
CA ALA A 552 15.58 36.12 2.34
C ALA A 552 16.99 36.51 1.88
N VAL A 553 18.03 35.97 2.52
CA VAL A 553 19.43 36.22 2.18
C VAL A 553 19.74 35.78 0.75
N ALA A 554 19.28 34.59 0.34
CA ALA A 554 19.51 34.08 -1.01
C ALA A 554 18.89 35.01 -2.07
N ILE A 555 17.65 35.46 -1.86
CA ILE A 555 16.96 36.39 -2.77
C ILE A 555 17.67 37.75 -2.82
N ILE A 556 18.04 38.34 -1.67
CA ILE A 556 18.74 39.64 -1.63
C ILE A 556 20.07 39.54 -2.38
N ARG A 557 20.85 38.47 -2.17
CA ARG A 557 22.13 38.27 -2.87
C ARG A 557 21.92 38.06 -4.38
N ALA A 558 20.89 37.33 -4.79
CA ALA A 558 20.60 37.12 -6.20
C ALA A 558 20.18 38.42 -6.90
N LEU A 559 19.38 39.25 -6.23
CA LEU A 559 19.02 40.60 -6.71
C LEU A 559 20.24 41.53 -6.74
N ASN A 560 21.12 41.47 -5.73
CA ASN A 560 22.35 42.24 -5.67
C ASN A 560 23.29 41.91 -6.83
N ILE A 561 23.44 40.62 -7.16
CA ILE A 561 24.24 40.14 -8.29
C ILE A 561 23.61 40.60 -9.61
N HIS A 562 22.33 40.31 -9.81
CA HIS A 562 21.62 40.55 -11.08
C HIS A 562 21.51 42.05 -11.42
N PHE A 563 21.11 42.87 -10.46
CA PHE A 563 20.95 44.32 -10.66
C PHE A 563 22.20 45.14 -10.30
N ARG A 564 23.30 44.48 -9.89
CA ARG A 564 24.58 45.11 -9.51
C ARG A 564 24.41 46.23 -8.47
N LEU A 565 23.66 45.93 -7.41
CA LEU A 565 23.25 46.91 -6.40
C LEU A 565 24.40 47.35 -5.47
N GLY A 566 25.50 46.58 -5.42
CA GLY A 566 26.69 46.92 -4.64
C GLY A 566 26.56 46.68 -3.14
N LEU A 567 25.57 45.87 -2.71
CA LEU A 567 25.32 45.59 -1.30
C LEU A 567 26.43 44.72 -0.71
N ASN A 568 26.91 45.09 0.48
CA ASN A 568 27.80 44.27 1.30
C ASN A 568 27.02 43.34 2.24
N ASP A 569 27.71 42.42 2.92
CA ASP A 569 27.05 41.44 3.80
C ASP A 569 26.30 42.06 4.99
N ASP A 570 26.73 43.22 5.52
CA ASP A 570 26.03 43.90 6.62
C ASP A 570 24.69 44.48 6.15
N GLU A 571 24.67 45.01 4.92
CA GLU A 571 23.46 45.52 4.27
C GLU A 571 22.50 44.36 3.91
N VAL A 572 23.04 43.25 3.39
CA VAL A 572 22.27 42.01 3.14
C VAL A 572 21.64 41.50 4.45
N ASN A 573 22.41 41.45 5.53
CA ASN A 573 21.94 41.01 6.83
C ASN A 573 20.83 41.92 7.38
N SER A 574 20.99 43.24 7.24
CA SER A 574 20.02 44.24 7.70
C SER A 574 18.70 44.15 6.94
N LEU A 575 18.74 43.93 5.62
CA LEU A 575 17.55 43.72 4.79
C LEU A 575 16.85 42.38 5.12
N ALA A 576 17.62 41.32 5.34
CA ALA A 576 17.08 40.03 5.75
C ALA A 576 16.42 40.12 7.14
N PHE A 577 17.00 40.87 8.08
CA PHE A 577 16.41 41.13 9.40
C PHE A 577 15.05 41.83 9.30
N LYS A 578 14.96 42.92 8.53
CA LYS A 578 13.69 43.64 8.28
C LYS A 578 12.63 42.73 7.65
N SER A 579 13.03 41.89 6.70
CA SER A 579 12.14 40.89 6.08
C SER A 579 11.59 39.91 7.12
N GLU A 580 12.43 39.42 8.03
CA GLU A 580 12.01 38.51 9.11
C GLU A 580 11.12 39.22 10.14
N GLU A 581 11.32 40.52 10.41
CA GLU A 581 10.48 41.32 11.31
C GLU A 581 9.05 41.42 10.79
N ILE A 582 8.89 41.63 9.49
CA ILE A 582 7.58 41.70 8.85
C ILE A 582 6.93 40.30 8.71
N ALA A 583 7.73 39.25 8.55
CA ALA A 583 7.23 37.88 8.43
C ALA A 583 6.81 37.27 9.77
N HIS A 584 7.57 37.51 10.85
CA HIS A 584 7.46 36.81 12.14
C HIS A 584 7.30 37.73 13.37
N GLY A 585 7.31 39.05 13.19
CA GLY A 585 6.99 40.05 14.23
C GLY A 585 8.18 40.48 15.09
N GLN A 586 8.78 39.58 15.88
CA GLN A 586 9.93 39.89 16.75
C GLN A 586 11.10 38.91 16.53
N PRO A 587 11.89 39.09 15.47
CA PRO A 587 13.05 38.25 15.19
C PRO A 587 14.20 38.58 16.15
N SER A 588 14.94 37.56 16.55
CA SER A 588 16.07 37.69 17.47
C SER A 588 17.37 38.20 16.82
N GLY A 589 17.42 38.25 15.49
CA GLY A 589 18.63 38.63 14.74
C GLY A 589 19.60 37.48 14.47
N ILE A 590 19.43 36.32 15.13
CA ILE A 590 20.34 35.18 14.96
C ILE A 590 20.19 34.51 13.60
N ASP A 591 18.95 34.35 13.14
CA ASP A 591 18.65 33.55 11.95
C ASP A 591 19.19 34.22 10.67
N ASN A 592 18.98 35.53 10.50
CA ASN A 592 19.53 36.32 9.40
C ASN A 592 21.06 36.44 9.48
N THR A 593 21.63 36.59 10.68
CA THR A 593 23.08 36.71 10.86
C THR A 593 23.78 35.41 10.46
N LEU A 594 23.31 34.25 10.94
CA LEU A 594 23.85 32.95 10.54
C LEU A 594 23.66 32.68 9.05
N ALA A 595 22.49 33.01 8.52
CA ALA A 595 22.18 32.85 7.10
C ALA A 595 23.08 33.70 6.19
N THR A 596 23.50 34.88 6.66
CA THR A 596 24.34 35.80 5.90
C THR A 596 25.81 35.42 5.96
N TYR A 597 26.39 35.33 7.16
CA TYR A 597 27.85 35.17 7.31
C TYR A 597 28.32 33.73 7.28
N GLY A 598 27.44 32.74 7.49
CA GLY A 598 27.80 31.32 7.45
C GLY A 598 28.88 30.96 8.48
N LYS A 599 28.90 31.61 9.65
CA LYS A 599 29.88 31.40 10.72
C LYS A 599 29.17 31.09 12.05
N PRO A 600 29.73 30.25 12.93
CA PRO A 600 29.19 30.04 14.26
C PRO A 600 29.11 31.34 15.07
N LEU A 601 28.05 31.46 15.89
CA LEU A 601 27.84 32.53 16.86
C LEU A 601 27.76 31.92 18.26
N VAL A 602 28.36 32.61 19.25
CA VAL A 602 28.40 32.23 20.67
C VAL A 602 27.84 33.35 21.52
#